data_AF-A0A2R6JM43-F1
#
_entry.id   AF-A0A2R6JM43-F1
#
_cell.length_a   1.000
_cell.length_b   1.000
_cell.length_c   1.000
_cell.angle_alpha   90.00
_cell.angle_beta   90.00
_cell.angle_gamma   90.00
#
_symmetry.space_group_name_H-M   'P 1'
#
loop_
_entity.id
_entity.type
_entity.pdbx_description
1 polymer ?
#
loop_
_entity_poly.entity_id
_entity_poly.type
_entity_poly.pdbx_seq_one_letter_code
_entity_poly.pdbx_strand_id
1 'polypeptide(L)'
;MVRLPWGGSDEDGDDDDDDLEPENPPEGVVRLEPVVACEFDHVTLFVYDDHVHVERPDGSKFEDKSIPLDEVTGVEFAEGIVVGYLQVCQVRFENDGTAMFKTPVDANTCHFRRGSRECAKRARDAILERAGRGDGG
;
A
#
# COMPACT_ATOMS: atom_id res chain seq x y z
N MET A 1 63.35 -16.19 -3.40
CA MET A 1 62.73 -15.31 -4.40
C MET A 1 61.68 -16.13 -5.14
N VAL A 2 60.40 -16.02 -4.76
CA VAL A 2 59.28 -16.72 -5.41
C VAL A 2 57.99 -15.89 -5.25
N ARG A 3 57.26 -15.73 -6.36
CA ARG A 3 55.89 -15.20 -6.48
C ARG A 3 54.93 -16.38 -6.41
N LEU A 4 53.76 -16.21 -5.79
CA LEU A 4 52.64 -17.13 -6.01
C LEU A 4 51.33 -16.34 -6.13
N PRO A 5 50.48 -16.69 -7.12
CA PRO A 5 49.09 -16.27 -7.16
C PRO A 5 48.24 -17.25 -6.32
N TRP A 6 47.16 -16.72 -5.76
CA TRP A 6 46.16 -17.36 -4.89
C TRP A 6 46.60 -17.59 -3.44
N GLY A 7 45.80 -17.04 -2.51
CA GLY A 7 45.79 -17.47 -1.11
C GLY A 7 45.82 -16.34 -0.11
N GLY A 8 44.66 -16.08 0.50
CA GLY A 8 44.52 -15.72 1.90
C GLY A 8 45.03 -14.35 2.34
N SER A 9 44.09 -13.46 2.62
CA SER A 9 44.26 -12.57 3.77
C SER A 9 43.03 -12.74 4.64
N ASP A 10 43.21 -13.58 5.66
CA ASP A 10 42.43 -13.55 6.88
C ASP A 10 42.87 -12.35 7.75
N GLU A 11 41.94 -11.95 8.62
CA GLU A 11 42.10 -11.15 9.86
C GLU A 11 42.29 -9.62 9.66
N ASP A 12 41.51 -8.70 10.26
CA ASP A 12 40.72 -8.69 11.50
C ASP A 12 39.84 -7.41 11.48
N GLY A 13 38.62 -7.42 12.05
CA GLY A 13 37.82 -6.19 12.22
C GLY A 13 36.32 -6.37 12.46
N ASP A 14 36.01 -6.58 13.73
CA ASP A 14 34.72 -6.62 14.44
C ASP A 14 33.74 -5.45 14.16
N ASP A 15 32.44 -5.73 14.43
CA ASP A 15 31.39 -4.82 14.94
C ASP A 15 30.22 -4.41 13.99
N ASP A 16 29.03 -4.89 14.40
CA ASP A 16 27.65 -4.56 13.99
C ASP A 16 27.21 -4.81 12.54
N ASP A 17 27.08 -6.09 12.18
CA ASP A 17 25.95 -6.50 11.34
C ASP A 17 24.72 -6.38 12.25
N ASP A 18 23.98 -5.27 12.12
CA ASP A 18 22.63 -5.11 12.64
C ASP A 18 21.77 -6.17 11.93
N ASP A 19 21.90 -7.40 12.44
CA ASP A 19 21.06 -8.54 12.18
C ASP A 19 19.67 -8.16 12.71
N LEU A 20 18.98 -7.34 11.92
CA LEU A 20 17.53 -7.30 11.92
C LEU A 20 17.10 -8.62 11.33
N GLU A 21 17.27 -9.71 12.10
CA GLU A 21 16.46 -10.90 12.01
C GLU A 21 15.03 -10.39 11.76
N PRO A 22 14.41 -10.64 10.60
CA PRO A 22 13.08 -10.15 10.35
C PRO A 22 12.21 -10.79 11.41
N GLU A 23 11.84 -10.03 12.45
CA GLU A 23 11.15 -10.50 13.63
C GLU A 23 10.02 -11.39 13.14
N ASN A 24 10.22 -12.71 13.28
CA ASN A 24 9.25 -13.66 12.81
C ASN A 24 8.02 -13.35 13.65
N PRO A 25 6.93 -12.95 13.01
CA PRO A 25 5.77 -12.54 13.76
C PRO A 25 5.27 -13.78 14.51
N PRO A 26 4.63 -13.61 15.67
CA PRO A 26 4.21 -14.75 16.48
C PRO A 26 3.43 -15.77 15.62
N GLU A 27 3.84 -17.05 15.67
CA GLU A 27 3.15 -18.15 14.99
C GLU A 27 1.65 -18.11 15.37
N GLY A 28 0.81 -17.70 14.43
CA GLY A 28 -0.62 -17.49 14.67
C GLY A 28 -1.19 -16.19 14.09
N VAL A 29 -0.36 -15.22 13.67
CA VAL A 29 -0.85 -14.14 12.82
C VAL A 29 -0.98 -14.64 11.38
N VAL A 30 -2.21 -14.72 10.89
CA VAL A 30 -2.46 -14.98 9.47
C VAL A 30 -2.00 -13.74 8.71
N ARG A 31 -0.76 -13.77 8.19
CA ARG A 31 -0.30 -12.79 7.21
C ARG A 31 -1.09 -13.05 5.93
N LEU A 32 -2.29 -12.48 5.84
CA LEU A 32 -2.99 -12.43 4.57
C LEU A 32 -2.07 -11.71 3.58
N GLU A 33 -1.78 -12.36 2.46
CA GLU A 33 -0.99 -11.73 1.41
C GLU A 33 -1.91 -10.80 0.62
N PRO A 34 -1.58 -9.49 0.52
CA PRO A 34 -2.39 -8.57 -0.25
C PRO A 34 -2.30 -8.95 -1.74
N VAL A 35 -3.45 -8.94 -2.42
CA VAL A 35 -3.54 -9.18 -3.86
C VAL A 35 -2.80 -8.06 -4.62
N VAL A 36 -2.97 -6.83 -4.13
CA VAL A 36 -2.27 -5.65 -4.64
C VAL A 36 -1.77 -4.86 -3.44
N ALA A 37 -0.47 -4.60 -3.40
CA ALA A 37 0.13 -3.65 -2.50
C ALA A 37 0.70 -2.50 -3.33
N CYS A 38 0.29 -1.27 -3.03
CA CYS A 38 0.78 -0.06 -3.67
C CYS A 38 1.32 0.90 -2.62
N GLU A 39 2.64 1.08 -2.65
CA GLU A 39 3.30 2.11 -1.86
C GLU A 39 3.23 3.45 -2.59
N PHE A 40 2.69 4.45 -1.91
CA PHE A 40 2.69 5.85 -2.34
C PHE A 40 3.49 6.69 -1.34
N ASP A 41 3.93 7.88 -1.74
CA ASP A 41 4.84 8.75 -0.96
C ASP A 41 4.49 8.90 0.54
N HIS A 42 3.21 8.85 0.91
CA HIS A 42 2.74 9.07 2.28
C HIS A 42 1.65 8.09 2.73
N VAL A 43 1.41 7.02 1.99
CA VAL A 43 0.34 6.05 2.28
C VAL A 43 0.59 4.77 1.50
N THR A 44 0.36 3.62 2.14
CA THR A 44 0.40 2.32 1.47
C THR A 44 -1.01 1.76 1.39
N LEU A 45 -1.42 1.39 0.19
CA LEU A 45 -2.73 0.78 -0.07
C LEU A 45 -2.55 -0.71 -0.28
N PHE A 46 -3.23 -1.50 0.53
CA PHE A 46 -3.29 -2.94 0.43
C PHE A 46 -4.70 -3.37 0.07
N VAL A 47 -4.83 -4.20 -0.97
CA VAL A 47 -6.10 -4.77 -1.41
C VAL A 47 -6.06 -6.26 -1.08
N TYR A 48 -6.93 -6.68 -0.17
CA TYR A 48 -7.16 -8.09 0.17
C TYR A 48 -8.38 -8.62 -0.55
N ASP A 49 -8.70 -9.90 -0.33
CA ASP A 49 -9.85 -10.52 -0.97
C ASP A 49 -11.18 -10.10 -0.34
N ASP A 50 -11.16 -9.75 0.96
CA ASP A 50 -12.33 -9.39 1.76
C ASP A 50 -12.37 -7.91 2.19
N HIS A 51 -11.23 -7.21 2.18
CA HIS A 51 -11.15 -5.81 2.61
C HIS A 51 -10.04 -5.03 1.89
N VAL A 52 -10.05 -3.72 2.04
CA VAL A 52 -8.98 -2.80 1.62
C VAL A 52 -8.38 -2.19 2.88
N HIS A 53 -7.06 -2.22 3.01
CA HIS A 53 -6.35 -1.59 4.12
C HIS A 53 -5.53 -0.41 3.62
N VAL A 54 -5.67 0.72 4.29
CA VAL A 54 -4.93 1.95 4.04
C VAL A 54 -4.01 2.17 5.23
N GLU A 55 -2.73 1.87 5.04
CA GLU A 55 -1.70 2.07 6.04
C GLU A 55 -1.08 3.46 5.88
N ARG A 56 -0.91 4.17 6.98
CA ARG A 56 -0.35 5.52 6.99
C ARG A 56 0.78 5.60 8.01
N PRO A 57 1.82 6.39 7.73
CA PRO A 57 2.93 6.55 8.67
C PRO A 57 2.49 7.30 9.94
N ASP A 58 3.17 7.00 11.04
CA ASP A 58 3.03 7.72 12.31
C ASP A 58 3.18 9.24 12.11
N GLY A 59 2.23 10.00 12.65
CA GLY A 59 2.15 11.46 12.48
C GLY A 59 1.32 11.93 11.27
N SER A 60 0.72 11.00 10.52
CA SER A 60 -0.34 11.32 9.56
C SER A 60 -1.56 11.95 10.24
N LYS A 61 -2.29 12.82 9.52
CA LYS A 61 -3.57 13.38 10.00
C LYS A 61 -4.65 12.32 10.20
N PHE A 62 -4.53 11.21 9.48
CA PHE A 62 -5.47 10.09 9.52
C PHE A 62 -4.73 8.85 10.01
N GLU A 63 -5.40 8.07 10.85
CA GLU A 63 -4.97 6.75 11.29
C GLU A 63 -5.07 5.74 10.13
N ASP A 64 -4.43 4.58 10.33
CA ASP A 64 -4.65 3.42 9.48
C ASP A 64 -6.13 3.02 9.46
N LYS A 65 -6.58 2.50 8.32
CA LYS A 65 -8.00 2.19 8.13
C LYS A 65 -8.19 0.96 7.26
N SER A 66 -8.95 0.01 7.78
CA SER A 66 -9.47 -1.11 7.01
C SER A 66 -10.93 -0.86 6.62
N ILE A 67 -11.26 -1.09 5.35
CA ILE A 67 -12.58 -0.93 4.77
C ILE A 67 -13.02 -2.30 4.21
N PRO A 68 -14.05 -2.95 4.76
CA PRO A 68 -14.59 -4.19 4.21
C PRO A 68 -15.08 -3.96 2.78
N LEU A 69 -14.86 -4.91 1.87
CA LEU A 69 -15.30 -4.77 0.47
C LEU A 69 -16.82 -4.74 0.33
N ASP A 70 -17.56 -5.34 1.26
CA ASP A 70 -19.03 -5.25 1.35
C ASP A 70 -19.51 -3.81 1.62
N GLU A 71 -18.68 -2.99 2.25
CA GLU A 71 -18.95 -1.58 2.48
C GLU A 71 -18.44 -0.69 1.34
N VAL A 72 -17.75 -1.24 0.33
CA VAL A 72 -17.24 -0.44 -0.80
C VAL A 72 -18.33 -0.29 -1.85
N THR A 73 -18.77 0.95 -2.08
CA THR A 73 -19.76 1.29 -3.11
C THR A 73 -19.13 1.60 -4.46
N GLY A 74 -17.83 1.90 -4.48
CA GLY A 74 -17.10 2.25 -5.68
C GLY A 74 -15.71 2.78 -5.39
N VAL A 75 -15.00 3.17 -6.44
CA VAL A 75 -13.67 3.78 -6.35
C VAL A 75 -13.62 4.97 -7.29
N GLU A 76 -13.33 6.16 -6.76
CA GLU A 76 -13.00 7.33 -7.57
C GLU A 76 -11.51 7.33 -7.88
N PHE A 77 -11.16 7.58 -9.14
CA PHE A 77 -9.77 7.56 -9.60
C PHE A 77 -9.52 8.70 -10.58
N ALA A 78 -8.50 9.51 -10.30
CA ALA A 78 -8.03 10.54 -11.23
C ALA A 78 -6.50 10.56 -11.28
N GLU A 79 -5.92 10.58 -12.48
CA GLU A 79 -4.46 10.55 -12.64
C GLU A 79 -3.79 11.91 -12.38
N GLY A 80 -4.55 12.99 -12.52
CA GLY A 80 -4.08 14.38 -12.50
C GLY A 80 -2.96 14.67 -13.52
N ILE A 81 -2.42 15.89 -13.52
CA ILE A 81 -1.23 16.23 -14.34
C ILE A 81 0.06 15.87 -13.58
N VAL A 82 0.11 16.19 -12.28
CA VAL A 82 1.29 16.01 -11.42
C VAL A 82 1.03 15.03 -10.27
N VAL A 83 -0.16 15.11 -9.67
CA VAL A 83 -0.62 14.25 -8.57
C VAL A 83 -1.99 13.72 -8.95
N GLY A 84 -2.14 12.40 -8.87
CA GLY A 84 -3.43 11.73 -8.96
C GLY A 84 -3.91 11.28 -7.58
N TYR A 85 -5.15 10.82 -7.53
CA TYR A 85 -5.74 10.23 -6.33
C TYR A 85 -6.58 9.00 -6.68
N LEU A 86 -6.65 8.09 -5.71
CA LEU A 86 -7.56 6.97 -5.65
C LEU A 86 -8.32 7.10 -4.34
N GLN A 87 -9.64 7.15 -4.39
CA GLN A 87 -10.49 7.27 -3.22
C GLN A 87 -11.47 6.10 -3.18
N VAL A 88 -11.48 5.36 -2.08
CA VAL A 88 -12.41 4.25 -1.86
C VAL A 88 -13.72 4.80 -1.33
N CYS A 89 -14.81 4.64 -2.07
CA CYS A 89 -16.12 5.09 -1.63
C CYS A 89 -16.72 4.05 -0.68
N GLN A 90 -16.90 4.41 0.59
CA GLN A 90 -17.47 3.53 1.61
C GLN A 90 -18.94 3.89 1.92
N VAL A 91 -19.77 2.88 2.19
CA VAL A 91 -21.15 3.03 2.69
C VAL A 91 -21.11 3.78 4.03
N ARG A 92 -22.02 4.75 4.22
CA ARG A 92 -22.16 5.54 5.47
C ARG A 92 -20.92 6.34 5.87
N PHE A 93 -19.95 6.52 4.98
CA PHE A 93 -18.84 7.45 5.15
C PHE A 93 -19.05 8.66 4.23
N GLU A 94 -19.00 9.87 4.79
CA GLU A 94 -18.99 11.11 4.01
C GLU A 94 -17.63 11.25 3.34
N ASN A 95 -17.47 10.59 2.19
CA ASN A 95 -16.30 10.79 1.33
C ASN A 95 -16.24 12.28 0.94
N ASP A 96 -15.05 12.91 1.02
CA ASP A 96 -14.88 14.30 0.56
C ASP A 96 -15.20 14.29 -0.94
N GLY A 97 -16.38 14.81 -1.29
CA GLY A 97 -16.85 14.80 -2.65
C GLY A 97 -15.94 15.66 -3.52
N THR A 98 -15.79 15.26 -4.77
CA THR A 98 -15.11 16.00 -5.84
C THR A 98 -15.82 17.33 -6.16
N ALA A 99 -15.77 18.28 -5.23
CA ALA A 99 -16.30 19.63 -5.43
C ALA A 99 -15.38 20.42 -6.37
N MET A 100 -15.61 20.27 -7.68
CA MET A 100 -15.10 20.96 -8.90
C MET A 100 -13.63 21.41 -9.01
N PHE A 101 -12.87 21.64 -7.93
CA PHE A 101 -11.49 22.15 -7.94
C PHE A 101 -10.64 21.69 -6.74
N LYS A 102 -11.17 20.87 -5.84
CA LYS A 102 -10.44 20.39 -4.66
C LYS A 102 -10.13 18.90 -4.81
N THR A 103 -8.85 18.55 -4.68
CA THR A 103 -8.45 17.16 -4.54
C THR A 103 -9.02 16.64 -3.23
N PRO A 104 -9.75 15.51 -3.23
CA PRO A 104 -10.31 14.96 -2.01
C PRO A 104 -9.19 14.62 -1.03
N VAL A 105 -9.38 14.93 0.25
CA VAL A 105 -8.42 14.60 1.32
C VAL A 105 -9.18 14.07 2.52
N ASP A 106 -9.31 12.75 2.57
CA ASP A 106 -9.95 12.02 3.66
C ASP A 106 -9.25 10.68 3.91
N ALA A 107 -9.70 9.94 4.93
CA ALA A 107 -9.11 8.68 5.35
C ALA A 107 -9.09 7.60 4.24
N ASN A 108 -10.05 7.63 3.31
CA ASN A 108 -10.19 6.70 2.21
C ASN A 108 -9.45 7.15 0.94
N THR A 109 -8.82 8.33 0.95
CA THR A 109 -8.10 8.86 -0.21
C THR A 109 -6.59 8.60 -0.13
N CYS A 110 -6.06 7.99 -1.18
CA CYS A 110 -4.65 7.74 -1.44
C CYS A 110 -4.17 8.63 -2.61
N HIS A 111 -3.19 9.49 -2.36
CA HIS A 111 -2.58 10.32 -3.39
C HIS A 111 -1.36 9.63 -3.97
N PHE A 112 -1.17 9.74 -5.29
CA PHE A 112 -0.05 9.12 -5.97
C PHE A 112 0.60 10.05 -6.99
N ARG A 113 1.91 9.89 -7.16
CA ARG A 113 2.68 10.54 -8.23
C ARG A 113 2.56 9.75 -9.53
N ARG A 114 3.05 10.36 -10.60
CA ARG A 114 3.03 9.75 -11.94
C ARG A 114 3.67 8.36 -12.01
N GLY A 115 4.70 8.08 -11.20
CA GLY A 115 5.39 6.80 -11.14
C GLY A 115 4.52 5.64 -10.64
N SER A 116 3.58 5.90 -9.73
CA SER A 116 2.74 4.86 -9.12
C SER A 116 1.36 4.73 -9.78
N ARG A 117 1.16 5.35 -10.95
CA ARG A 117 -0.12 5.35 -11.67
C ARG A 117 -0.60 3.95 -12.05
N GLU A 118 0.30 3.11 -12.55
CA GLU A 118 -0.06 1.75 -12.97
C GLU A 118 -0.46 0.90 -11.76
N CYS A 119 0.23 1.07 -10.63
CA CYS A 119 -0.15 0.42 -9.38
C CYS A 119 -1.54 0.90 -8.92
N ALA A 120 -1.79 2.21 -8.92
CA ALA A 120 -3.08 2.76 -8.54
C ALA A 120 -4.22 2.28 -9.46
N LYS A 121 -3.98 2.15 -10.78
CA LYS A 121 -4.95 1.55 -11.71
C LYS A 121 -5.24 0.09 -11.34
N ARG A 122 -4.19 -0.72 -11.15
CA ARG A 122 -4.34 -2.12 -10.71
C ARG A 122 -5.09 -2.24 -9.39
N ALA A 123 -4.82 -1.38 -8.41
CA ALA A 123 -5.52 -1.38 -7.15
C ALA A 123 -7.01 -1.05 -7.34
N ARG A 124 -7.33 -0.02 -8.13
CA ARG A 124 -8.71 0.32 -8.49
C ARG A 124 -9.43 -0.86 -9.14
N ASP A 125 -8.83 -1.46 -10.17
CA ASP A 125 -9.42 -2.58 -10.89
C ASP A 125 -9.62 -3.78 -9.93
N ALA A 126 -8.63 -4.10 -9.11
CA ALA A 126 -8.73 -5.19 -8.13
C ALA A 126 -9.82 -4.97 -7.08
N ILE A 127 -10.04 -3.74 -6.63
CA ILE A 127 -11.11 -3.38 -5.70
C ILE A 127 -12.48 -3.49 -6.38
N LEU A 128 -12.63 -2.93 -7.58
CA LEU A 128 -13.90 -2.97 -8.32
C LEU A 128 -14.30 -4.38 -8.72
N GLU A 129 -13.34 -5.21 -9.16
CA GLU A 129 -13.56 -6.61 -9.49
C GLU A 129 -14.08 -7.41 -8.28
N ARG A 130 -13.61 -7.10 -7.07
CA ARG A 130 -14.01 -7.82 -5.85
C ARG A 130 -15.28 -7.27 -5.22
N ALA A 131 -15.40 -5.96 -5.12
CA ALA A 131 -16.63 -5.31 -4.65
C ALA A 131 -17.82 -5.63 -5.56
N GLY A 132 -17.60 -5.69 -6.89
CA GLY A 132 -18.62 -6.07 -7.87
C GLY A 132 -18.93 -7.58 -7.91
N ARG A 133 -18.06 -8.44 -7.36
CA ARG A 133 -18.29 -9.89 -7.31
C ARG A 133 -19.41 -10.29 -6.35
N GLY A 134 -19.85 -9.37 -5.48
CA GLY A 134 -21.00 -9.53 -4.59
C GLY A 134 -22.37 -9.50 -5.30
N ASP A 135 -22.45 -9.13 -6.58
CA ASP A 135 -23.72 -8.97 -7.33
C ASP A 135 -23.97 -10.11 -8.36
N GLY A 136 -23.31 -11.25 -8.22
CA GLY A 136 -23.49 -12.43 -9.08
C GLY A 136 -24.30 -13.54 -8.41
N GLY A 137 -25.63 -13.38 -8.38
CA GLY A 137 -26.59 -14.43 -8.00
C GLY A 137 -26.76 -15.54 -9.03
#